data_AF-A0A7J8YP94-F1
#
_entry.id   AF-A0A7J8YP94-F1
#
_cell.length_a   1.000
_cell.length_b   1.000
_cell.length_c   1.000
_cell.angle_alpha   90.00
_cell.angle_beta   90.00
_cell.angle_gamma   90.00
#
_symmetry.space_group_name_H-M   'P 1'
#
loop_
_entity.id
_entity.type
_entity.pdbx_description
1 polymer ?
#
loop_
_entity_poly.entity_id
_entity_poly.type
_entity_poly.pdbx_seq_one_letter_code
_entity_poly.pdbx_strand_id
1 'polypeptide(L)' 'MTTEEDIPRVRILFDAMYDNKTFRSASGLVGWDLRGNLTVLKTIIHSNVPSSFAAEAYA' A
#
# COMPACT_ATOMS: atom_id res chain seq x y z
N MET A 1 -6.95 -19.22 -30.82
CA MET A 1 -6.04 -19.16 -29.67
C MET A 1 -5.80 -17.68 -29.41
N THR A 2 -6.65 -17.07 -28.60
CA THR A 2 -6.47 -15.66 -28.23
C THR A 2 -5.23 -15.61 -27.32
N THR A 3 -4.16 -14.97 -27.78
CA THR A 3 -3.08 -14.55 -26.90
C THR A 3 -3.70 -13.57 -25.91
N GLU A 4 -4.08 -14.06 -24.73
CA GLU A 4 -4.23 -13.19 -23.58
C GLU A 4 -2.92 -12.42 -23.51
N GLU A 5 -2.99 -11.11 -23.77
CA GLU A 5 -1.85 -10.23 -23.52
C GLU A 5 -1.36 -10.53 -22.11
N ASP A 6 -0.05 -10.70 -21.94
CA ASP A 6 0.58 -11.04 -20.67
C ASP A 6 0.45 -9.81 -19.75
N ILE A 7 -0.75 -9.58 -19.21
CA ILE A 7 -1.06 -8.42 -18.38
C ILE A 7 -0.18 -8.56 -17.14
N PRO A 8 0.78 -7.65 -16.91
CA PRO A 8 1.70 -7.77 -15.79
C PRO A 8 0.90 -7.76 -14.49
N ARG A 9 0.95 -8.88 -13.77
CA ARG A 9 0.30 -9.03 -12.46
C ARG A 9 1.29 -8.69 -11.36
N VAL A 10 0.88 -7.74 -10.52
CA VAL A 10 1.62 -7.32 -9.32
C VAL A 10 0.75 -7.60 -8.11
N ARG A 11 1.29 -8.31 -7.12
CA ARG A 11 0.68 -8.42 -5.79
C ARG A 11 1.05 -7.18 -5.00
N ILE A 12 0.05 -6.39 -4.62
CA ILE A 12 0.22 -5.23 -3.76
C ILE A 12 -0.19 -5.61 -2.33
N LEU A 13 0.67 -5.31 -1.37
CA LEU A 13 0.38 -5.38 0.06
C LEU A 13 0.55 -3.97 0.62
N PHE A 14 -0.41 -3.52 1.38
CA PHE A 14 -0.38 -2.21 2.03
C PHE A 14 -0.93 -2.35 3.45
N ASP A 15 -0.51 -1.43 4.32
CA ASP A 15 -0.94 -1.36 5.72
C ASP A 15 -0.66 0.05 6.27
N ALA A 16 -1.37 0.41 7.33
CA ALA A 16 -1.12 1.64 8.07
C ALA A 16 -1.06 1.44 9.59
N MET A 17 -0.10 2.13 10.21
CA MET A 17 -0.07 2.35 11.66
C MET A 17 -0.66 3.72 11.97
N TYR A 18 -1.66 3.77 12.87
CA TYR A 18 -2.30 5.00 13.34
C TYR A 18 -1.97 5.32 14.79
N ASP A 19 -1.53 6.55 15.06
CA ASP A 19 -1.35 7.10 16.40
C ASP A 19 -2.54 8.01 16.77
N ASN A 20 -3.40 7.52 17.66
CA ASN A 20 -4.57 8.27 18.12
C ASN A 20 -4.25 9.48 19.00
N LYS A 21 -3.02 9.57 19.55
CA LYS A 21 -2.62 10.70 20.41
C LYS A 21 -2.28 11.93 19.60
N THR A 22 -1.67 11.72 18.43
CA THR A 22 -1.22 12.79 17.55
C THR A 22 -2.03 12.93 16.27
N PHE A 23 -3.01 12.03 16.04
CA PHE A 23 -3.80 11.98 14.81
C PHE A 23 -2.90 11.88 13.57
N ARG A 24 -1.84 11.07 13.67
CA ARG A 24 -0.88 10.81 12.61
C ARG A 24 -0.94 9.36 12.21
N SER A 25 -0.55 9.07 10.98
CA SER A 25 -0.31 7.69 10.56
C SER A 25 0.97 7.57 9.77
N ALA A 26 1.51 6.36 9.76
CA ALA A 26 2.51 5.92 8.80
C ALA A 26 1.86 4.84 7.94
N SER A 27 1.81 5.02 6.63
CA SER A 27 1.35 3.98 5.71
C SER A 27 2.50 3.46 4.86
N GLY A 28 2.41 2.17 4.51
CA GLY A 28 3.39 1.48 3.70
C GLY A 28 2.71 0.67 2.60
N LEU A 29 3.36 0.61 1.44
CA LEU A 29 2.95 -0.20 0.30
C LEU A 29 4.16 -0.92 -0.28
N VAL A 30 4.00 -2.20 -0.57
CA VAL A 30 4.98 -3.03 -1.27
C VAL A 30 4.29 -3.80 -2.39
N GLY A 31 4.91 -3.82 -3.57
CA GLY A 31 4.41 -4.54 -4.73
C GLY A 31 5.44 -5.51 -5.27
N TRP A 32 5.01 -6.74 -5.55
CA TRP A 32 5.85 -7.81 -6.06
C TRP A 32 5.27 -8.37 -7.35
N ASP A 33 6.11 -8.62 -8.35
CA ASP A 33 5.68 -9.36 -9.54
C ASP A 33 5.46 -10.86 -9.20
N LEU A 34 4.89 -11.61 -10.15
CA LEU A 34 4.65 -13.05 -9.97
C LEU A 34 5.93 -13.88 -9.77
N ARG A 35 7.09 -13.34 -10.13
CA ARG A 35 8.40 -13.98 -9.98
C ARG A 35 9.06 -13.64 -8.64
N GLY A 36 8.40 -12.83 -7.81
CA GLY A 36 8.90 -12.40 -6.51
C GLY A 36 9.90 -11.24 -6.57
N ASN A 37 9.98 -10.51 -7.69
CA ASN A 37 10.79 -9.30 -7.77
C ASN A 37 10.03 -8.11 -7.21
N LEU A 38 10.72 -7.28 -6.40
CA LEU A 38 10.16 -6.04 -5.87
C LEU A 38 9.95 -5.05 -7.01
N THR A 39 8.72 -4.62 -7.22
CA THR A 39 8.34 -3.66 -8.27
C THR A 39 8.12 -2.25 -7.71
N VAL A 40 7.58 -2.15 -6.49
CA VAL A 40 7.31 -0.86 -5.84
C VAL A 40 7.45 -0.97 -4.33
N LEU A 41 8.00 0.07 -3.72
CA LEU A 41 8.07 0.27 -2.28
C LEU A 41 7.80 1.75 -1.99
N LYS A 42 6.84 2.04 -1.11
CA LYS A 42 6.48 3.40 -0.72
C LYS A 42 6.15 3.46 0.76
N THR A 43 6.56 4.55 1.41
CA THR A 43 6.19 4.86 2.79
C THR A 43 5.81 6.33 2.87
N ILE A 44 4.74 6.65 3.59
CA ILE A 44 4.24 8.02 3.74
C ILE A 44 3.89 8.25 5.22
N ILE A 45 4.23 9.44 5.73
CA ILE A 45 3.75 9.92 7.02
C ILE A 45 2.63 10.92 6.76
N HIS A 46 1.45 10.65 7.31
CA HIS A 46 0.28 11.51 7.22
C HIS A 46 0.05 12.23 8.55
N SER A 47 -0.40 13.48 8.47
CA SER A 47 -0.84 14.28 9.61
C SER A 47 -2.34 14.60 9.49
N ASN A 48 -3.00 14.84 10.62
CA ASN A 48 -4.43 15.18 10.68
C ASN A 48 -5.32 14.06 10.13
N VAL A 49 -4.96 12.81 10.42
CA VAL A 49 -5.72 11.63 10.01
C VAL A 49 -6.88 11.42 10.99
N PRO A 50 -8.14 11.36 10.51
CA PRO A 50 -9.31 11.45 11.39
C PRO A 50 -9.60 10.16 12.17
N SER A 51 -9.09 9.01 11.73
CA SER A 51 -9.33 7.72 12.38
C SER A 51 -8.35 6.64 11.90
N SER A 52 -8.29 5.51 12.61
CA SER A 52 -7.57 4.32 12.15
C SER A 52 -8.11 3.77 10.83
N PHE A 53 -9.43 3.84 10.61
CA PHE A 53 -10.04 3.46 9.35
C PHE A 53 -9.57 4.35 8.19
N ALA A 54 -9.49 5.66 8.40
CA ALA A 54 -8.97 6.58 7.41
C ALA A 54 -7.46 6.37 7.16
N ALA A 55 -6.70 6.02 8.19
CA ALA A 55 -5.29 5.68 8.04
C ALA A 55 -5.09 4.49 7.09
N GLU A 56 -5.89 3.44 7.23
CA GLU A 56 -5.86 2.26 6.35
C GLU A 56 -6.29 2.60 4.92
N ALA A 57 -7.32 3.44 4.75
CA ALA A 57 -7.74 3.90 3.43
C ALA A 57 -6.68 4.78 2.72
N TYR A 58 -5.68 5.31 3.44
CA TYR A 58 -4.56 6.07 2.87
C TYR A 58 -3.34 5.20 2.52
N ALA A 59 -3.32 3.93 2.93
CA ALA A 59 -2.27 2.98 2.58
C ALA A 59 -2.40 2.49 1.13
#